data_AF-A0A917KPG0-F1
#
_entry.id   AF-A0A917KPG0-F1
#
_cell.length_a   1.000
_cell.length_b   1.000
_cell.length_c   1.000
_cell.angle_alpha   90.00
_cell.angle_beta   90.00
_cell.angle_gamma   90.00
#
_symmetry.space_group_name_H-M   'P 1'
#
loop_
_entity.id
_entity.type
_entity.pdbx_description
1 polymer ?
#
loop_
_entity_poly.entity_id
_entity_poly.type
_entity_poly.pdbx_seq_one_letter_code
_entity_poly.pdbx_strand_id
1 'polypeptide(L)'
;MAARRPAALRPLDAALMRLQAMAARGVQPARMGREVGIIVAEWLDAPDADPDDVRSRLDELREQLAAGVLDAEEQVSYVDPEETGAVKQAGTTLAALVATRDAVEQARDAL
;
A
#
# COMPACT_ATOMS: atom_id res chain seq x y z
N MET A 1 15.57 -15.51 -32.29
CA MET A 1 15.71 -15.05 -30.89
C MET A 1 14.46 -14.28 -30.53
N ALA A 2 13.59 -14.86 -29.70
CA ALA A 2 12.37 -14.18 -29.26
C ALA A 2 12.75 -13.07 -28.28
N ALA A 3 12.33 -11.84 -28.56
CA ALA A 3 12.46 -10.73 -27.64
C ALA A 3 11.74 -11.08 -26.34
N ARG A 4 12.49 -11.15 -25.22
CA ARG A 4 11.89 -11.22 -23.89
C ARG A 4 11.04 -9.96 -23.72
N ARG A 5 9.71 -10.12 -23.82
CA ARG A 5 8.74 -9.11 -23.42
C ARG A 5 9.16 -8.62 -22.03
N PRO A 6 9.27 -7.31 -21.77
CA PRO A 6 9.51 -6.85 -20.40
C PRO A 6 8.42 -7.48 -19.54
N ALA A 7 8.84 -8.23 -18.52
CA ALA A 7 7.90 -8.86 -17.60
C ALA A 7 6.99 -7.74 -17.09
N ALA A 8 5.68 -7.85 -17.36
CA ALA A 8 4.72 -7.00 -16.67
C ALA A 8 5.03 -7.14 -15.18
N LEU A 9 5.21 -6.01 -14.48
CA LEU A 9 5.39 -6.00 -13.03
C LEU A 9 4.35 -6.94 -12.41
N ARG A 10 4.76 -7.79 -11.46
CA ARG A 10 3.80 -8.67 -10.79
C ARG A 10 2.71 -7.77 -10.17
N PRO A 11 1.43 -8.19 -10.16
CA PRO A 11 0.33 -7.35 -9.68
C PRO A 11 0.58 -6.72 -8.30
N LEU A 12 1.23 -7.48 -7.40
CA LEU A 12 1.67 -7.00 -6.09
C LEU A 12 2.69 -5.86 -6.18
N ASP A 13 3.74 -6.02 -6.99
CA ASP A 13 4.80 -5.02 -7.14
C ASP A 13 4.21 -3.70 -7.71
N ALA A 14 3.27 -3.82 -8.67
CA ALA A 14 2.56 -2.67 -9.23
C ALA A 14 1.69 -1.95 -8.19
N ALA A 15 0.97 -2.70 -7.36
CA ALA A 15 0.16 -2.14 -6.27
C ALA A 15 1.03 -1.41 -5.23
N LEU A 16 2.14 -2.02 -4.81
CA LEU A 16 3.09 -1.41 -3.87
C LEU A 16 3.63 -0.09 -4.41
N MET A 17 4.11 -0.07 -5.65
CA MET A 17 4.62 1.15 -6.29
C MET A 17 3.55 2.25 -6.37
N ARG A 18 2.31 1.89 -6.72
CA ARG A 18 1.18 2.82 -6.81
C ARG A 18 0.85 3.44 -5.45
N LEU A 19 0.76 2.62 -4.40
CA LEU A 19 0.47 3.07 -3.04
C LEU A 19 1.62 3.92 -2.46
N GLN A 20 2.87 3.51 -2.65
CA GLN A 20 4.05 4.29 -2.24
C GLN A 20 4.09 5.66 -2.90
N ALA A 21 3.82 5.74 -4.20
CA ALA A 21 3.78 7.01 -4.93
C ALA A 21 2.67 7.94 -4.40
N MET A 22 1.53 7.39 -3.97
CA MET A 22 0.47 8.18 -3.35
C MET A 22 0.84 8.67 -1.95
N ALA A 23 1.42 7.80 -1.11
CA ALA A 23 1.89 8.17 0.21
C ALA A 23 2.97 9.27 0.15
N ALA A 24 3.95 9.15 -0.75
CA ALA A 24 5.00 10.15 -0.95
C ALA A 24 4.47 11.53 -1.39
N ARG A 25 3.30 11.57 -2.03
CA ARG A 25 2.60 12.82 -2.42
C ARG A 25 1.75 13.41 -1.29
N GLY A 26 1.72 12.79 -0.11
CA GLY A 26 0.88 13.22 0.99
C GLY A 26 -0.62 13.04 0.71
N VAL A 27 -0.98 12.00 -0.05
CA VAL A 27 -2.39 11.68 -0.28
C VAL A 27 -3.09 11.37 1.04
N GLN A 28 -4.30 11.90 1.21
CA GLN A 28 -5.05 11.72 2.46
C GLN A 28 -5.35 10.24 2.76
N PRO A 29 -5.33 9.81 4.03
CA PRO A 29 -5.57 8.42 4.43
C PRO A 29 -6.86 7.81 3.87
N ALA A 30 -7.97 8.57 3.87
CA ALA A 30 -9.24 8.10 3.32
C ALA A 30 -9.17 7.80 1.81
N ARG A 31 -8.35 8.55 1.07
CA ARG A 31 -8.13 8.31 -0.37
C ARG A 31 -7.21 7.11 -0.60
N MET A 32 -6.23 6.88 0.28
CA MET A 32 -5.39 5.68 0.25
C MET A 32 -6.25 4.41 0.43
N GLY A 33 -7.15 4.39 1.43
CA GLY A 33 -8.03 3.24 1.65
C GLY A 33 -8.96 2.95 0.47
N ARG A 34 -9.47 3.99 -0.21
CA ARG A 34 -10.25 3.82 -1.45
C ARG A 34 -9.43 3.21 -2.58
N GLU A 35 -8.15 3.59 -2.69
CA GLU A 35 -7.26 3.03 -3.70
C GLU A 35 -7.05 1.53 -3.51
N VAL A 36 -6.93 1.08 -2.26
CA VAL A 36 -6.86 -0.36 -1.96
C VAL A 36 -8.08 -1.09 -2.49
N GLY A 37 -9.28 -0.55 -2.27
CA GLY A 37 -10.51 -1.15 -2.82
C GLY A 37 -10.52 -1.21 -4.35
N ILE A 38 -9.97 -0.20 -5.03
CA ILE A 38 -9.82 -0.20 -6.50
C ILE A 38 -8.84 -1.30 -6.93
N ILE A 39 -7.68 -1.42 -6.27
CA ILE A 39 -6.68 -2.44 -6.56
C ILE A 39 -7.26 -3.86 -6.37
N VAL A 40 -8.00 -4.08 -5.29
CA VAL A 40 -8.64 -5.38 -5.02
C VAL A 40 -9.67 -5.71 -6.10
N ALA A 41 -10.51 -4.74 -6.48
CA ALA A 41 -11.46 -4.92 -7.57
C ALA A 41 -10.76 -5.24 -8.90
N GLU A 42 -9.68 -4.53 -9.24
CA GLU A 42 -8.85 -4.79 -10.42
C GLU A 42 -8.28 -6.23 -10.42
N TRP A 43 -7.90 -6.76 -9.26
CA TRP A 43 -7.41 -8.14 -9.13
C TRP A 43 -8.51 -9.19 -9.25
N LEU A 44 -9.70 -8.92 -8.72
CA LEU A 44 -10.87 -9.81 -8.80
C LEU A 44 -11.50 -9.83 -10.20
N ASP A 45 -11.45 -8.71 -10.93
CA ASP A 45 -11.99 -8.61 -12.29
C ASP A 45 -11.07 -9.22 -13.36
N ALA A 46 -9.89 -9.72 -12.98
CA ALA A 46 -8.97 -10.35 -13.92
C ALA A 46 -9.55 -11.67 -14.48
N PRO A 47 -9.32 -12.02 -15.77
CA PRO A 47 -9.97 -13.16 -16.42
C PRO A 47 -9.76 -14.52 -15.75
N ASP A 48 -8.63 -14.69 -15.06
CA ASP A 48 -8.23 -15.91 -14.35
C ASP A 48 -8.11 -15.66 -12.83
N ALA A 49 -8.90 -14.71 -12.30
CA ALA A 49 -8.86 -14.37 -10.88
C ALA A 49 -9.40 -15.52 -10.02
N ASP A 50 -8.54 -16.04 -9.14
CA ASP A 50 -8.93 -16.92 -8.03
C ASP A 50 -8.98 -16.09 -6.73
N PRO A 51 -10.11 -16.06 -6.01
CA PRO A 51 -10.21 -15.41 -4.70
C PRO A 51 -9.13 -15.83 -3.70
N ASP A 52 -8.70 -17.10 -3.69
CA ASP A 52 -7.65 -17.58 -2.78
C ASP A 52 -6.27 -17.02 -3.15
N ASP A 53 -5.99 -16.87 -4.44
CA ASP A 53 -4.78 -16.18 -4.92
C ASP A 53 -4.82 -14.69 -4.58
N VAL A 54 -5.98 -14.03 -4.73
CA VAL A 54 -6.15 -12.61 -4.38
C VAL A 54 -5.96 -12.42 -2.87
N ARG A 55 -6.53 -13.32 -2.05
CA ARG A 55 -6.32 -13.32 -0.59
C ARG A 55 -4.84 -13.49 -0.24
N SER A 56 -4.12 -14.40 -0.91
CA SER A 56 -2.68 -14.59 -0.73
C SER A 56 -1.88 -13.34 -1.09
N ARG A 57 -2.23 -12.66 -2.19
CA ARG A 57 -1.62 -11.38 -2.59
C ARG A 57 -1.90 -10.26 -1.59
N LEU A 58 -3.09 -10.22 -1.00
CA LEU A 58 -3.43 -9.26 0.06
C LEU A 58 -2.66 -9.53 1.34
N ASP A 59 -2.41 -10.80 1.68
CA ASP A 59 -1.54 -11.17 2.79
C ASP A 59 -0.11 -10.66 2.58
N GLU A 60 0.48 -10.92 1.42
CA GLU A 60 1.81 -10.39 1.07
C GLU A 60 1.84 -8.85 1.09
N LEU A 61 0.80 -8.19 0.57
CA LEU A 61 0.68 -6.73 0.60
C LEU A 61 0.60 -6.19 2.03
N ARG A 62 -0.18 -6.85 2.90
CA ARG A 62 -0.32 -6.48 4.32
C ARG A 62 1.01 -6.57 5.04
N GLU A 63 1.79 -7.62 4.82
CA GLU A 63 3.10 -7.82 5.43
C GLU A 63 4.09 -6.71 5.02
N GLN A 64 4.15 -6.39 3.73
CA GLN A 64 5.01 -5.32 3.22
C GLN A 64 4.60 -3.94 3.76
N LEU A 65 3.29 -3.67 3.84
CA LEU A 65 2.78 -2.42 4.42
C LEU A 65 3.04 -2.36 5.93
N ALA A 66 2.93 -3.47 6.66
CA ALA A 66 3.24 -3.51 8.09
C ALA A 66 4.72 -3.18 8.37
N ALA A 67 5.65 -3.71 7.57
CA ALA A 67 7.05 -3.32 7.64
C ALA A 67 7.25 -1.82 7.35
N GLY A 68 6.62 -1.30 6.29
CA GLY A 68 6.70 0.12 5.95
C GLY A 68 6.07 1.05 7.00
N VAL A 69 5.02 0.62 7.70
CA VAL A 69 4.44 1.35 8.83
C VAL A 69 5.43 1.41 9.99
N LEU A 70 6.05 0.28 10.35
CA LEU A 70 7.05 0.24 11.41
C LEU A 70 8.23 1.19 11.11
N ASP A 71 8.74 1.15 9.89
CA ASP A 71 9.83 2.05 9.46
C ASP A 71 9.39 3.53 9.52
N ALA A 72 8.14 3.84 9.16
CA ALA A 72 7.61 5.19 9.23
C ALA A 72 7.38 5.66 10.69
N GLU A 73 6.93 4.77 11.58
CA GLU A 73 6.83 5.05 13.01
C GLU A 73 8.19 5.38 13.60
N GLU A 74 9.22 4.61 13.23
CA GLU A 74 10.60 4.85 13.64
C GLU A 74 11.09 6.21 13.12
N GLN A 75 10.87 6.53 11.84
CA GLN A 75 11.23 7.82 11.26
C GLN A 75 10.56 8.99 11.96
N VAL A 76 9.27 8.89 12.28
CA VAL A 76 8.55 9.93 13.04
C VAL A 76 9.20 10.16 14.41
N SER A 77 9.67 9.10 15.08
CA SER A 77 10.32 9.20 16.39
C SER A 77 11.66 9.96 16.37
N TYR A 78 12.32 10.01 15.21
CA TYR A 78 13.57 10.75 15.02
C TYR A 78 13.36 12.21 14.59
N VAL A 79 12.12 12.64 14.28
CA VAL A 79 11.85 14.03 13.90
C VAL A 79 11.91 14.92 15.12
N ASP A 80 12.63 16.04 15.01
CA ASP A 80 12.67 17.07 16.05
C ASP A 80 11.25 17.61 16.31
N PRO A 81 10.73 17.54 17.55
CA PRO A 81 9.39 18.03 17.87
C PRO A 81 9.22 19.54 17.65
N GLU A 82 10.30 20.32 17.63
CA GLU A 82 10.27 21.76 17.36
C GLU A 82 10.09 22.05 15.86
N GLU A 83 10.43 21.10 14.98
CA GLU A 83 10.18 21.17 13.54
C GLU A 83 8.74 20.79 13.18
N THR A 84 7.79 21.62 13.59
CA THR A 84 6.34 21.38 13.42
C THR A 84 5.91 20.97 12.00
N GLY A 85 6.59 21.50 10.96
CA GLY A 85 6.35 21.12 9.57
C GLY A 85 6.78 19.68 9.25
N ALA A 86 7.95 19.28 9.73
CA ALA A 86 8.48 17.92 9.55
C ALA A 86 7.63 16.91 10.33
N VAL A 87 7.26 17.21 11.58
CA VAL A 87 6.38 16.37 12.41
C VAL A 87 5.05 16.15 11.71
N LYS A 88 4.44 17.22 11.19
CA LYS A 88 3.15 17.14 10.50
C LYS A 88 3.24 16.31 9.23
N GLN A 89 4.30 16.48 8.44
CA GLN A 89 4.49 15.72 7.21
C GLN A 89 4.71 14.23 7.52
N ALA A 90 5.62 13.92 8.45
CA ALA A 90 5.92 12.54 8.85
C ALA A 90 4.68 11.84 9.43
N GLY A 91 3.93 12.52 10.31
CA GLY A 91 2.67 12.02 10.84
C GLY A 91 1.59 11.80 9.79
N THR A 92 1.51 12.66 8.77
CA THR A 92 0.57 12.49 7.65
C THR A 92 0.93 11.26 6.82
N THR A 93 2.21 11.05 6.52
CA THR A 93 2.70 9.86 5.80
C THR A 93 2.42 8.59 6.60
N LEU A 94 2.72 8.58 7.90
CA LEU A 94 2.43 7.45 8.78
C LEU A 94 0.92 7.12 8.79
N ALA A 95 0.06 8.12 8.97
CA ALA A 95 -1.39 7.93 8.95
C ALA A 95 -1.89 7.37 7.60
N ALA A 96 -1.28 7.78 6.49
CA ALA A 96 -1.60 7.26 5.16
C ALA A 96 -1.22 5.79 5.01
N LEU A 97 -0.02 5.39 5.48
CA LEU A 97 0.43 4.00 5.46
C LEU A 97 -0.42 3.10 6.35
N VAL A 98 -0.74 3.55 7.57
CA VAL A 98 -1.63 2.84 8.50
C VAL A 98 -3.00 2.61 7.88
N ALA A 99 -3.63 3.66 7.33
CA ALA A 99 -4.94 3.51 6.69
C ALA A 99 -4.91 2.59 5.46
N THR A 100 -3.78 2.52 4.76
CA THR A 100 -3.60 1.59 3.64
C THR A 100 -3.54 0.15 4.13
N ARG A 101 -2.73 -0.14 5.16
CA ARG A 101 -2.63 -1.47 5.77
C ARG A 101 -3.99 -1.94 6.30
N ASP A 102 -4.69 -1.07 7.03
CA ASP A 102 -5.98 -1.40 7.63
C ASP A 102 -7.05 -1.66 6.55
N ALA A 103 -7.02 -0.92 5.43
CA ALA A 103 -7.90 -1.17 4.30
C ALA A 103 -7.59 -2.50 3.60
N VAL A 104 -6.31 -2.90 3.52
CA VAL A 104 -5.92 -4.21 2.97
C VAL A 104 -6.41 -5.34 3.87
N GLU A 105 -6.27 -5.19 5.19
CA GLU A 105 -6.77 -6.17 6.16
C GLU A 105 -8.30 -6.32 6.07
N GLN A 106 -9.04 -5.20 6.01
CA GLN A 106 -10.49 -5.23 5.81
C GLN A 106 -10.90 -5.88 4.49
N ALA A 107 -10.18 -5.59 3.39
CA ALA A 107 -10.47 -6.19 2.10
C ALA A 107 -10.22 -7.70 2.12
N ARG A 108 -9.14 -8.14 2.77
CA ARG A 108 -8.81 -9.56 2.93
C ARG A 108 -9.88 -10.31 3.73
N ASP A 109 -10.34 -9.73 4.84
CA ASP A 109 -11.36 -10.33 5.70
C ASP A 109 -12.74 -10.40 5.04
N ALA A 110 -12.96 -9.59 4.00
CA ALA A 110 -14.20 -9.54 3.21
C ALA A 110 -14.22 -10.48 2.00
N LEU A 111 -13.08 -11.06 1.61
CA LEU A 111 -13.00 -12.13 0.59
C LEU A 111 -13.37 -13.48 1.20
#